data_AF-A0A7J8N334-F1
#
_entry.id   AF-A0A7J8N334-F1
#
_cell.length_a   1.000
_cell.length_b   1.000
_cell.length_c   1.000
_cell.angle_alpha   90.00
_cell.angle_beta   90.00
_cell.angle_gamma   90.00
#
_symmetry.space_group_name_H-M   'P 1'
#
loop_
_entity.id
_entity.type
_entity.pdbx_description
1 polymer ?
#
loop_
_entity_poly.entity_id
_entity_poly.type
_entity_poly.pdbx_seq_one_letter_code
_entity_poly.pdbx_strand_id
1 'polypeptide(L)'
;MLTGQRPTNERFKEDLSLNNFVKTALPDRVVEIIDPILLQENVRGGTAAYINLQCLNSIFEIGLTCSTEAPCESMDMSNVITKLCSIRDKLFRPTRLRRRI
;
A
#
# COMPACT_ATOMS: atom_id res chain seq x y z
N MET A 1 5.11 9.31 -0.37
CA MET A 1 5.56 7.95 0.01
C MET A 1 4.58 7.43 1.05
N LEU A 2 4.17 6.15 1.02
CA LEU A 2 3.07 5.69 1.90
C LEU A 2 3.40 5.72 3.40
N THR A 3 4.64 5.47 3.78
CA THR A 3 5.07 5.46 5.19
C THR A 3 5.64 6.79 5.67
N GLY A 4 5.86 7.75 4.77
CA GLY A 4 6.60 8.98 5.06
C GLY A 4 8.10 8.77 5.39
N GLN A 5 8.61 7.54 5.36
CA GLN A 5 9.97 7.19 5.76
C GLN A 5 10.87 6.95 4.55
N ARG A 6 12.08 7.51 4.49
CA ARG A 6 12.99 7.19 3.37
C ARG A 6 13.77 5.90 3.67
N PRO A 7 14.03 5.03 2.68
CA PRO A 7 14.86 3.84 2.87
C PRO A 7 16.26 4.17 3.42
N THR A 8 16.79 5.35 3.10
CA THR A 8 18.10 5.84 3.53
C THR A 8 18.08 6.59 4.88
N ASN A 9 16.94 6.65 5.57
CA ASN A 9 16.88 7.26 6.90
C ASN A 9 17.81 6.52 7.87
N GLU A 10 18.42 7.25 8.81
CA GLU A 10 19.42 6.67 9.72
C GLU A 10 18.91 5.53 10.59
N ARG A 11 17.59 5.47 10.82
CA ARG A 11 16.91 4.37 11.53
C ARG A 11 16.94 3.03 10.80
N PHE A 12 17.34 2.99 9.53
CA PHE A 12 17.43 1.79 8.70
C PHE A 12 18.88 1.45 8.34
N LYS A 13 19.79 1.60 9.30
CA LYS A 13 21.19 1.18 9.16
C LYS A 13 21.34 -0.28 9.63
N GLU A 14 22.46 -0.90 9.25
CA GLU A 14 22.82 -2.28 9.63
C GLU A 14 21.76 -3.29 9.14
N ASP A 15 21.13 -4.03 10.06
CA ASP A 15 20.18 -5.10 9.76
C ASP A 15 18.71 -4.61 9.67
N LEU A 16 18.48 -3.31 9.88
CA LEU A 16 17.16 -2.70 9.77
C LEU A 16 16.95 -2.16 8.37
N SER A 17 15.84 -2.54 7.73
CA SER A 17 15.44 -2.03 6.43
C SER A 17 14.00 -1.54 6.44
N LEU A 18 13.67 -0.61 5.53
CA LEU A 18 12.28 -0.20 5.33
C LEU A 18 11.39 -1.40 4.98
N ASN A 19 11.91 -2.37 4.22
CA ASN A 19 11.20 -3.61 3.91
C ASN A 19 10.87 -4.41 5.18
N ASN A 20 11.86 -4.64 6.06
CA ASN A 20 11.63 -5.36 7.32
C ASN A 20 10.66 -4.60 8.23
N PHE A 21 10.76 -3.28 8.29
CA PHE A 21 9.84 -2.43 9.04
C PHE A 21 8.40 -2.52 8.53
N VAL A 22 8.20 -2.57 7.22
CA VAL A 22 6.86 -2.77 6.64
C VAL A 22 6.38 -4.20 6.88
N LYS A 23 7.23 -5.22 6.68
CA LYS A 23 6.91 -6.63 6.92
C LYS A 23 6.40 -6.89 8.33
N THR A 24 7.02 -6.31 9.35
CA THR A 24 6.63 -6.52 10.76
C THR A 24 5.32 -5.83 11.14
N ALA A 25 4.86 -4.87 10.34
CA ALA A 25 3.60 -4.16 10.57
C ALA A 25 2.41 -4.80 9.85
N LEU A 26 2.63 -5.61 8.80
CA LEU A 26 1.54 -6.24 8.07
C LEU A 26 0.98 -7.47 8.82
N PRO A 27 -0.33 -7.76 8.69
CA PRO A 27 -1.38 -6.90 8.14
C PRO A 27 -2.01 -5.97 9.21
N ASP A 28 -1.68 -6.16 10.48
CA ASP A 28 -2.48 -5.66 11.61
C ASP A 28 -2.13 -4.24 12.06
N ARG A 29 -0.88 -3.82 11.87
CA ARG A 29 -0.32 -2.55 12.38
C ARG A 29 -0.04 -1.53 11.30
N VAL A 30 -0.73 -1.65 10.17
CA VAL A 30 -0.52 -0.79 8.99
C VAL A 30 -0.79 0.68 9.28
N VAL A 31 -1.77 0.98 10.13
CA VAL A 31 -2.05 2.35 10.59
C VAL A 31 -0.85 3.00 11.28
N GLU A 32 -0.02 2.21 11.98
CA GLU A 32 1.12 2.71 12.75
C GLU A 32 2.30 3.13 11.86
N ILE A 33 2.36 2.62 10.63
CA ILE A 33 3.48 2.84 9.72
C ILE A 33 3.17 3.78 8.55
N ILE A 34 1.90 4.16 8.37
CA ILE A 34 1.46 5.07 7.31
C ILE A 34 1.80 6.52 7.65
N ASP A 35 2.14 7.29 6.62
CA ASP A 35 2.31 8.74 6.73
C ASP A 35 1.01 9.40 7.24
N PRO A 36 1.05 10.11 8.39
CA PRO A 36 -0.12 10.76 8.95
C PRO A 36 -0.83 11.73 8.00
N ILE A 37 -0.12 12.29 7.01
CA ILE A 37 -0.72 13.17 6.00
C ILE A 37 -1.78 12.41 5.20
N LEU A 38 -1.54 11.13 4.89
CA LEU A 38 -2.49 10.28 4.17
C LEU A 38 -3.72 9.94 5.03
N LEU A 39 -3.56 9.87 6.36
CA LEU A 39 -4.68 9.72 7.29
C LEU A 39 -5.53 11.01 7.36
N GLN A 40 -4.89 12.18 7.29
CA GLN A 40 -5.55 13.50 7.41
C GLN A 40 -6.29 13.97 6.15
N GLU A 41 -5.84 13.62 4.94
CA GLU A 41 -6.54 13.98 3.69
C GLU A 41 -7.98 13.43 3.62
N ASN A 42 -8.30 12.39 4.41
CA ASN A 42 -9.64 11.80 4.48
C ASN A 42 -10.66 12.66 5.25
N VAL A 43 -10.21 13.70 5.97
CA VAL A 43 -11.08 14.54 6.82
C VAL A 43 -11.59 15.79 6.07
N ARG A 44 -10.90 16.23 5.01
CA ARG A 44 -11.19 17.50 4.32
C ARG A 44 -11.98 17.40 3.02
N GLY A 45 -12.07 16.21 2.40
CA GLY A 45 -12.81 15.99 1.16
C GLY A 45 -14.00 15.08 1.39
N GLY A 46 -15.22 15.64 1.31
CA GLY A 46 -16.47 14.90 1.49
C GLY A 46 -16.55 13.61 0.64
N THR A 47 -17.17 12.59 1.23
CA THR A 47 -17.12 11.15 0.89
C THR A 47 -15.84 10.49 1.38
N ALA A 48 -15.86 10.15 2.67
CA ALA A 48 -14.84 9.39 3.37
C ALA A 48 -14.35 8.21 2.52
N ALA A 49 -13.22 8.39 1.85
CA ALA A 49 -12.32 7.29 1.57
C ALA A 49 -11.84 6.84 2.95
N TYR A 50 -12.62 5.96 3.59
CA TYR A 50 -12.07 5.10 4.62
C TYR A 50 -10.84 4.49 3.96
N ILE A 51 -9.64 4.85 4.43
CA ILE A 51 -8.43 4.19 4.00
C ILE A 51 -8.74 2.70 4.12
N ASN A 52 -8.88 2.05 2.97
CA ASN A 52 -9.18 0.64 2.98
C ASN A 52 -7.87 -0.01 3.39
N LEU A 53 -7.75 -0.33 4.68
CA LEU A 53 -6.55 -0.94 5.23
C LEU A 53 -6.18 -2.21 4.46
N GLN A 54 -7.17 -2.94 3.93
CA GLN A 54 -6.91 -4.09 3.06
C GLN A 54 -6.23 -3.66 1.74
N CYS A 55 -6.64 -2.54 1.14
CA CYS A 55 -5.96 -2.00 -0.04
C CYS A 55 -4.54 -1.54 0.29
N LEU A 56 -4.31 -0.90 1.44
CA LEU A 56 -2.95 -0.52 1.84
C LEU A 56 -2.08 -1.75 2.11
N ASN A 57 -2.62 -2.79 2.75
CA ASN A 57 -1.92 -4.07 2.93
C ASN A 57 -1.50 -4.63 1.57
N SER A 58 -2.43 -4.69 0.60
CA SER A 58 -2.10 -5.17 -0.75
C SER A 58 -1.05 -4.30 -1.45
N ILE A 59 -1.08 -2.98 -1.29
CA ILE A 59 -0.05 -2.10 -1.90
C ILE A 59 1.31 -2.33 -1.24
N PHE A 60 1.36 -2.50 0.09
CA PHE A 60 2.58 -2.84 0.80
C PHE A 60 3.12 -4.21 0.39
N GLU A 61 2.28 -5.23 0.26
CA GLU A 61 2.68 -6.55 -0.25
C GLU A 61 3.29 -6.47 -1.66
N ILE A 62 2.69 -5.68 -2.56
CA ILE A 62 3.26 -5.42 -3.89
C ILE A 62 4.63 -4.75 -3.74
N GLY A 63 4.74 -3.69 -2.93
CA GLY A 63 5.99 -2.98 -2.70
C GLY A 63 7.09 -3.88 -2.13
N LEU A 64 6.77 -4.74 -1.18
CA LEU A 64 7.68 -5.74 -0.61
C LEU A 64 8.16 -6.73 -1.67
N THR A 65 7.24 -7.22 -2.51
CA THR A 65 7.57 -8.15 -3.61
C THR A 65 8.42 -7.48 -4.68
N CYS A 66 8.16 -6.23 -5.02
CA CYS A 66 8.94 -5.48 -6.00
C CYS A 66 10.34 -5.11 -5.48
N SER A 67 10.52 -5.07 -4.16
CA SER A 67 11.77 -4.65 -3.51
C SER A 67 12.58 -5.84 -2.98
N THR A 68 12.24 -7.08 -3.35
CA THR A 68 13.06 -8.24 -3.03
C THR A 68 14.40 -8.19 -3.75
N GLU A 69 15.47 -8.59 -3.06
CA GLU A 69 16.84 -8.59 -3.61
C GLU A 69 17.03 -9.67 -4.68
N ALA A 70 16.20 -10.71 -4.69
CA ALA A 70 16.21 -11.76 -5.69
C ALA A 70 15.39 -11.36 -6.93
N PRO A 71 16.00 -11.23 -8.13
CA PRO A 71 15.29 -10.86 -9.36
C PRO A 71 14.24 -11.89 -9.79
N CYS A 72 14.39 -13.16 -9.38
CA CYS A 72 13.44 -14.22 -9.70
C CYS A 72 12.17 -14.17 -8.85
N GLU A 73 12.21 -13.47 -7.71
CA GLU A 73 11.06 -13.32 -6.80
C GLU A 73 10.31 -12.01 -7.04
N SER A 74 10.92 -11.07 -7.76
CA SER A 74 10.30 -9.80 -8.09
C SER A 74 9.22 -9.99 -9.16
N MET A 75 8.10 -9.32 -8.94
CA MET A 75 6.95 -9.40 -9.83
C MET A 75 7.22 -8.60 -11.11
N ASP A 76 6.96 -9.20 -12.28
CA ASP A 76 7.02 -8.46 -13.56
C ASP A 76 6.11 -7.22 -13.53
N MET A 77 6.54 -6.14 -14.19
CA MET A 77 5.84 -4.86 -14.18
C MET A 77 4.40 -4.96 -14.70
N SER A 78 4.11 -5.85 -15.64
CA SER A 78 2.75 -6.07 -16.16
C SER A 78 1.82 -6.61 -15.05
N ASN A 79 2.36 -7.48 -14.20
CA ASN A 79 1.64 -8.03 -13.04
C ASN A 79 1.45 -6.96 -11.96
N VAL A 80 2.48 -6.13 -11.70
CA VAL A 80 2.40 -5.00 -10.78
C VAL A 80 1.28 -4.04 -11.20
N ILE A 81 1.25 -3.64 -12.48
CA ILE A 81 0.21 -2.74 -13.03
C ILE A 81 -1.17 -3.37 -12.90
N THR A 82 -1.31 -4.65 -13.24
CA THR A 82 -2.58 -5.38 -13.14
C THR A 82 -3.11 -5.38 -11.71
N LYS A 83 -2.25 -5.69 -10.72
CA LYS A 83 -2.64 -5.70 -9.30
C LYS A 83 -3.00 -4.31 -8.79
N LEU A 84 -2.21 -3.28 -9.12
CA LEU A 84 -2.50 -1.90 -8.74
C LEU A 84 -3.82 -1.40 -9.36
N CYS A 85 -4.09 -1.74 -10.63
CA CYS A 85 -5.38 -1.42 -11.27
C CYS A 85 -6.55 -2.13 -10.58
N SER A 86 -6.39 -3.39 -10.16
CA SER A 86 -7.40 -4.10 -9.39
C SER A 86 -7.70 -3.42 -8.05
N ILE A 87 -6.67 -2.97 -7.34
CA ILE A 87 -6.81 -2.23 -6.07
C ILE A 87 -7.54 -0.90 -6.30
N ARG A 88 -7.13 -0.11 -7.30
CA ARG A 88 -7.81 1.13 -7.69
C ARG A 88 -9.29 0.87 -8.01
N ASP A 89 -9.57 -0.16 -8.78
CA ASP A 89 -10.94 -0.49 -9.16
C ASP A 89 -11.80 -0.89 -7.95
N LYS A 90 -11.23 -1.57 -6.95
CA LYS A 90 -11.93 -1.86 -5.67
C LYS A 90 -12.19 -0.61 -4.82
N LEU A 91 -11.30 0.39 -4.89
CA LEU A 91 -11.42 1.64 -4.14
C LEU A 91 -12.41 2.62 -4.79
N PHE A 92 -12.40 2.71 -6.12
CA PHE A 92 -13.07 3.78 -6.86
C PHE A 92 -14.22 3.33 -7.75
N ARG A 93 -14.48 2.03 -7.91
CA ARG A 93 -15.74 1.62 -8.54
C ARG A 93 -16.84 1.60 -7.48
N PRO A 94 -17.79 2.56 -7.49
CA PRO A 94 -19.08 2.27 -6.90
C PRO A 94 -19.57 1.01 -7.58
N THR A 95 -20.04 0.03 -6.81
CA THR A 95 -20.70 -1.16 -7.32
C THR A 95 -21.63 -0.69 -8.43
N ARG A 96 -21.32 -1.00 -9.70
CA ARG A 96 -22.25 -0.73 -10.80
C ARG A 96 -23.45 -1.58 -10.44
N LEU A 97 -24.45 -0.95 -9.82
CA LEU A 97 -25.77 -1.50 -9.61
C LEU A 97 -26.12 -2.13 -10.95
N ARG A 98 -26.30 -3.45 -10.95
CA ARG A 98 -26.93 -4.17 -12.05
C ARG A 98 -28.28 -3.50 -12.25
N ARG A 99 -28.37 -2.46 -13.08
CA ARG A 99 -29.60 -2.12 -13.79
C ARG A 99 -29.80 -3.24 -14.79
N ARG A 100 -30.40 -4.34 -14.30
CA ARG A 100 -31.27 -5.15 -15.13
C ARG A 100 -32.43 -4.24 -15.50
N ILE A 101 -32.49 -3.82 -16.76
CA ILE A 101 -33.75 -3.56 -17.45
C ILE A 101 -33.85 -4.69 -18.47
#